data_AF-X6JU35-F1
#
_entry.id   AF-X6JU35-F1
#
_cell.length_a   1.000
_cell.length_b   1.000
_cell.length_c   1.000
_cell.angle_alpha   90.00
_cell.angle_beta   90.00
_cell.angle_gamma   90.00
#
_symmetry.space_group_name_H-M   'P 1'
#
loop_
_entity.id
_entity.type
_entity.pdbx_description
1 polymer ?
#
loop_
_entity_poly.entity_id
_entity_poly.type
_entity_poly.pdbx_seq_one_letter_code
_entity_poly.pdbx_strand_id
1 'polypeptide(L)'
;MMTAIKDRVRSFIVDNFLFGDTSYKLSDSASLIENDIIDSTAVLELVAFIEDNFGIAMVDADIVPANLDSLDRISSFIEARAQTLAA
;
A
#
# COMPACT_ATOMS: atom_id res chain seq x y z
N MET A 1 -6.02 -10.04 10.46
CA MET A 1 -6.48 -9.42 9.20
C MET A 1 -5.44 -8.41 8.73
N MET A 2 -5.12 -7.38 9.51
CA MET A 2 -4.05 -6.38 9.22
C MET A 2 -2.72 -6.96 8.71
N THR A 3 -2.17 -7.99 9.36
CA THR A 3 -0.86 -8.56 9.00
C THR A 3 -0.85 -9.12 7.58
N ALA A 4 -1.94 -9.76 7.16
CA ALA A 4 -2.06 -10.32 5.82
C ALA A 4 -2.12 -9.25 4.73
N ILE A 5 -2.79 -8.11 5.01
CA ILE A 5 -2.83 -6.96 4.09
C ILE A 5 -1.43 -6.38 3.95
N LYS A 6 -0.74 -6.13 5.07
CA LYS A 6 0.63 -5.63 5.07
C LYS A 6 1.58 -6.52 4.29
N ASP A 7 1.53 -7.84 4.51
CA ASP A 7 2.40 -8.79 3.81
C ASP A 7 2.13 -8.79 2.29
N ARG A 8 0.86 -8.67 1.89
CA ARG A 8 0.46 -8.57 0.48
C ARG A 8 1.00 -7.31 -0.19
N VAL A 9 0.80 -6.15 0.46
CA VAL A 9 1.30 -4.86 -0.03
C VAL A 9 2.82 -4.83 -0.02
N ARG A 10 3.46 -5.38 1.01
CA ARG A 10 4.92 -5.50 1.08
C ARG A 10 5.45 -6.35 -0.07
N SER A 11 4.87 -7.51 -0.34
CA SER A 11 5.30 -8.36 -1.47
C SER A 11 5.14 -7.61 -2.79
N PHE A 12 4.01 -6.95 -3.00
CA PHE A 12 3.79 -6.12 -4.19
C PHE A 12 4.87 -5.04 -4.35
N ILE A 13 5.18 -4.31 -3.28
CA ILE A 13 6.21 -3.26 -3.31
C ILE A 13 7.60 -3.84 -3.58
N VAL A 14 7.94 -4.96 -2.93
CA VAL A 14 9.24 -5.59 -3.11
C VAL A 14 9.40 -6.12 -4.54
N ASP A 15 8.37 -6.77 -5.08
CA ASP A 15 8.40 -7.38 -6.40
C ASP A 15 8.38 -6.33 -7.53
N ASN A 16 7.59 -5.27 -7.39
CA ASN A 16 7.42 -4.26 -8.45
C ASN A 16 8.43 -3.10 -8.35
N PHE A 17 8.80 -2.67 -7.14
CA PHE A 17 9.63 -1.47 -6.94
C PHE A 17 11.05 -1.77 -6.45
N LEU A 18 11.23 -2.79 -5.60
CA LEU A 18 12.56 -3.20 -5.15
C LEU A 18 13.18 -4.30 -6.03
N PHE A 19 12.55 -4.67 -7.15
CA PHE A 19 13.01 -5.74 -8.06
C PHE A 19 13.34 -7.06 -7.34
N GLY A 20 12.60 -7.37 -6.27
CA GLY A 20 12.84 -8.56 -5.44
C GLY A 20 13.99 -8.42 -4.44
N ASP A 21 14.52 -7.21 -4.22
CA ASP A 21 15.57 -6.96 -3.24
C ASP A 21 15.03 -7.06 -1.80
N THR A 22 15.04 -8.28 -1.29
CA THR A 22 14.71 -8.61 0.11
C THR A 22 15.75 -8.14 1.12
N SER A 23 16.90 -7.61 0.69
CA SER A 23 17.90 -7.06 1.62
C SER A 23 17.43 -5.74 2.24
N TYR A 24 16.57 -5.01 1.52
CA TYR A 24 15.92 -3.82 2.04
C TYR A 24 14.81 -4.19 3.03
N LYS A 25 15.08 -4.00 4.32
CA LYS A 25 14.08 -4.19 5.38
C LYS A 25 13.12 -3.01 5.43
N LEU A 26 12.07 -3.08 4.62
CA LEU A 26 10.96 -2.14 4.69
C LEU A 26 10.20 -2.31 6.02
N SER A 27 10.35 -1.35 6.92
CA SER A 27 9.58 -1.29 8.17
C SER A 27 8.13 -0.90 7.88
N ASP A 28 7.19 -1.36 8.71
CA ASP A 28 5.76 -1.06 8.55
C ASP A 28 5.47 0.45 8.61
N SER A 29 6.26 1.17 9.40
CA SER A 29 6.17 2.61 9.60
C SER A 29 7.17 3.40 8.74
N ALA A 30 7.92 2.75 7.85
CA ALA A 30 8.86 3.45 6.97
C ALA A 30 8.10 4.19 5.87
N SER A 31 8.52 5.42 5.59
CA SER A 31 8.00 6.23 4.50
C SER A 31 8.50 5.73 3.15
N LEU A 32 7.63 5.16 2.36
CA LEU A 32 7.87 4.66 1.02
C LEU A 32 8.29 5.81 0.08
N ILE A 33 7.74 7.00 0.27
CA ILE A 33 8.04 8.16 -0.56
C ILE A 33 9.40 8.76 -0.17
N GLU A 34 9.64 8.98 1.12
CA GLU A 34 10.93 9.54 1.60
C GLU A 34 12.11 8.60 1.36
N ASN A 35 11.86 7.29 1.25
CA ASN A 35 12.88 6.30 0.91
C ASN A 35 13.02 6.08 -0.61
N ASP A 36 12.39 6.91 -1.45
CA ASP A 36 12.40 6.80 -2.92
C ASP A 36 11.94 5.40 -3.43
N ILE A 37 11.10 4.71 -2.66
CA ILE A 37 10.59 3.37 -3.01
C ILE A 37 9.40 3.52 -3.96
N ILE A 38 8.54 4.51 -3.74
CA ILE A 38 7.40 4.81 -4.60
C ILE A 38 7.47 6.25 -5.12
N ASP A 39 7.22 6.43 -6.41
CA ASP A 39 6.99 7.73 -7.04
C ASP A 39 5.49 7.96 -7.33
N SER A 40 5.18 9.09 -8.00
CA SER A 40 3.82 9.41 -8.47
C SER A 40 3.20 8.37 -9.41
N THR A 41 4.00 7.64 -10.17
CA THR A 41 3.57 6.58 -11.10
C THR A 41 3.31 5.28 -10.34
N ALA A 42 4.22 4.90 -9.44
CA ALA A 42 4.10 3.75 -8.55
C ALA A 42 2.84 3.82 -7.68
N VAL A 43 2.45 5.02 -7.24
CA VAL A 43 1.21 5.25 -6.51
C VAL A 43 -0.02 4.82 -7.30
N LEU A 44 -0.09 5.08 -8.61
CA LEU A 44 -1.22 4.67 -9.44
C LEU A 44 -1.29 3.14 -9.60
N GLU A 45 -0.15 2.47 -9.71
CA GLU A 45 -0.08 1.01 -9.75
C GLU A 45 -0.50 0.39 -8.41
N LEU A 46 -0.05 0.98 -7.30
CA LEU A 46 -0.45 0.58 -5.95
C LEU A 46 -1.95 0.74 -5.74
N VAL A 47 -2.53 1.85 -6.20
CA VAL A 47 -3.98 2.08 -6.16
C VAL A 47 -4.69 0.97 -6.92
N ALA A 48 -4.34 0.74 -8.20
CA ALA A 48 -4.95 -0.31 -9.02
C ALA A 48 -4.83 -1.71 -8.38
N PHE A 49 -3.68 -2.01 -7.77
CA PHE A 49 -3.48 -3.26 -7.03
C PHE A 49 -4.44 -3.38 -5.84
N ILE A 50 -4.62 -2.29 -5.07
CA ILE A 50 -5.54 -2.27 -3.93
C ILE A 50 -6.98 -2.47 -4.40
N GLU A 51 -7.39 -1.77 -5.45
CA GLU A 51 -8.75 -1.89 -5.99
C GLU A 51 -9.03 -3.31 -6.49
N ASP A 52 -8.10 -3.92 -7.22
CA ASP A 52 -8.25 -5.26 -7.78
C ASP A 52 -8.16 -6.39 -6.72
N ASN A 53 -7.21 -6.31 -5.78
CA ASN A 53 -7.05 -7.36 -4.75
C ASN A 53 -8.09 -7.27 -3.62
N PHE A 54 -8.55 -6.07 -3.26
CA PHE A 54 -9.43 -5.87 -2.10
C PHE A 54 -10.84 -5.40 -2.47
N GLY A 55 -11.10 -5.06 -3.73
CA GLY A 55 -12.42 -4.59 -4.18
C GLY A 55 -12.79 -3.21 -3.62
N ILE A 56 -11.79 -2.38 -3.29
CA ILE A 56 -11.96 -1.05 -2.71
C ILE A 56 -11.86 -0.01 -3.83
N ALA A 57 -12.74 0.99 -3.86
CA ALA A 57 -12.57 2.14 -4.76
C ALA A 57 -11.75 3.23 -4.06
N MET A 58 -10.62 3.63 -4.63
CA MET A 58 -9.84 4.78 -4.18
C MET A 58 -10.19 6.00 -5.02
N VAL A 59 -10.65 7.06 -4.36
CA VAL A 59 -10.88 8.36 -5.00
C VAL A 59 -9.61 9.20 -4.93
N ASP A 60 -9.47 10.21 -5.80
CA ASP A 60 -8.30 11.11 -5.83
C ASP A 60 -7.94 11.70 -4.45
N ALA A 61 -8.95 11.99 -3.62
CA ALA A 61 -8.74 12.50 -2.26
C ALA A 61 -8.10 11.48 -1.30
N ASP A 62 -8.24 10.18 -1.57
CA ASP A 62 -7.60 9.11 -0.81
C ASP A 62 -6.16 8.84 -1.29
N ILE A 63 -5.82 9.23 -2.52
CA ILE A 63 -4.50 9.07 -3.15
C ILE A 63 -3.57 10.18 -2.67
N VAL A 64 -3.27 10.15 -1.37
CA VAL A 64 -2.40 11.11 -0.70
C VAL A 64 -1.29 10.40 0.07
N PRO A 65 -0.11 11.02 0.23
CA PRO A 65 0.94 10.49 1.09
C PRO A 65 0.43 10.14 2.49
N ALA A 66 -0.54 10.90 3.01
CA ALA A 66 -1.11 10.61 4.32
C ALA A 66 -1.75 9.21 4.44
N ASN A 67 -2.15 8.57 3.34
CA ASN A 67 -2.70 7.22 3.31
C ASN A 67 -1.74 6.18 2.71
N LEU A 68 -0.87 6.60 1.78
CA LEU A 68 -0.06 5.69 0.96
C LEU A 68 1.44 5.73 1.29
N ASP A 69 1.87 6.58 2.22
CA ASP A 69 3.29 6.74 2.53
C ASP A 69 3.88 5.57 3.32
N SER A 70 3.09 4.75 4.02
CA SER A 70 3.63 3.59 4.75
C SER A 70 2.72 2.38 4.70
N LEU A 71 3.28 1.19 4.91
CA LEU A 71 2.51 -0.06 4.98
C LEU A 71 1.44 -0.01 6.09
N ASP A 72 1.76 0.62 7.24
CA ASP A 72 0.80 0.85 8.31
C ASP A 72 -0.40 1.68 7.85
N ARG A 73 -0.15 2.78 7.13
CA ARG A 73 -1.22 3.67 6.63
C ARG A 73 -2.07 2.96 5.58
N ILE A 74 -1.43 2.28 4.63
CA ILE A 74 -2.11 1.54 3.57
C ILE A 74 -2.98 0.44 4.17
N SER A 75 -2.42 -0.39 5.05
CA SER A 75 -3.17 -1.50 5.66
C SER A 75 -4.33 -1.02 6.52
N SER A 76 -4.15 0.06 7.28
CA SER A 76 -5.22 0.66 8.08
C SER A 76 -6.33 1.23 7.19
N PHE A 77 -5.97 1.89 6.08
CA PHE A 77 -6.92 2.40 5.10
C PHE A 77 -7.75 1.28 4.46
N ILE A 78 -7.08 0.22 3.99
CA ILE A 78 -7.72 -0.95 3.39
C ILE A 78 -8.68 -1.62 4.37
N GLU A 79 -8.25 -1.84 5.61
CA GLU A 79 -9.09 -2.48 6.63
C GLU A 79 -10.33 -1.63 6.95
N ALA A 80 -10.17 -0.32 7.12
CA ALA A 80 -11.29 0.59 7.36
C ALA A 80 -12.32 0.58 6.22
N ARG A 81 -11.84 0.55 4.96
CA ARG A 81 -12.71 0.45 3.77
C ARG A 81 -13.37 -0.92 3.66
N ALA A 82 -12.62 -2.00 3.83
CA ALA A 82 -13.13 -3.37 3.77
C ALA A 82 -14.23 -3.62 4.82
N GLN A 83 -14.09 -3.03 6.01
CA GLN A 83 -15.11 -3.13 7.05
C GLN A 83 -16.36 -2.31 6.74
N THR A 84 -16.24 -1.20 6.01
CA THR A 84 -17.39 -0.41 5.54
C THR A 84 -18.18 -1.13 4.45
N LEU A 85 -17.51 -1.89 3.59
CA LEU A 85 -18.15 -2.70 2.54
C LEU A 85 -18.88 -3.95 3.07
N ALA A 86 -18.51 -4.43 4.26
CA ALA A 86 -19.10 -5.62 4.88
C ALA A 86 -20.28 -5.30 5.83
N ALA A 87 -20.63 -4.02 6.02
CA ALA A 87 -21.70 -3.54 6.89
C ALA A 87 -22.95 -3.16 6.08
#